data_AF-A0A2U2YWY6-F1
#
_entry.id   AF-A0A2U2YWY6-F1
#
_cell.length_a   1.000
_cell.length_b   1.000
_cell.length_c   1.000
_cell.angle_alpha   90.00
_cell.angle_beta   90.00
_cell.angle_gamma   90.00
#
_symmetry.space_group_name_H-M   'P 1'
#
loop_
_entity.id
_entity.type
_entity.pdbx_description
1 polymer ?
#
loop_
_entity_poly.entity_id
_entity_poly.type
_entity_poly.pdbx_seq_one_letter_code
_entity_poly.pdbx_strand_id
1 'polypeptide(L)'
;MVRTADRAADTPRRPQERPGSGTRHPRLDQTVERRSAAVRLGEDRGRDPRTPRRISSANQRLKTLGRSKCKIGTTSDLGTRLPKIYNGSSDPLELMATYPGGEDLERALHAWFDSLRKHLEWFYFFDVEPKPLVDRAVEVIREQRLEWKSKEQRKKEIVQAARSTRKAEQHLRLLGSEILRIQDLGQRVHAEAVRVLAWDFTPRTEEDGALADRVSQENVYLLDLLPDHLGRLLDDLKRSITSAVRAGVLSTTDARASSGLDEGTVEQIMRKPQAPNTGPWELIARWRAPLNSTDPLGA
;
A
#
# COMPACT_ATOMS: atom_id res chain seq x y z
N MET A 1 46.74 -6.76 0.09
CA MET A 1 46.73 -6.15 1.43
C MET A 1 46.05 -4.79 1.30
N VAL A 2 44.76 -4.70 1.58
CA VAL A 2 43.93 -3.51 1.33
C VAL A 2 43.69 -2.79 2.65
N ARG A 3 44.10 -1.53 2.75
CA ARG A 3 43.91 -0.69 3.95
C ARG A 3 42.50 -0.11 3.95
N THR A 4 41.73 -0.41 4.99
CA THR A 4 40.42 0.19 5.27
C THR A 4 40.62 1.64 5.72
N ALA A 5 39.86 2.56 5.13
CA ALA A 5 39.92 3.99 5.47
C ALA A 5 39.31 4.24 6.85
N ASP A 6 40.05 4.95 7.69
CA ASP A 6 39.64 5.37 9.03
C ASP A 6 38.41 6.29 8.97
N ARG A 7 37.34 5.87 9.65
CA ARG A 7 36.09 6.61 9.78
C ARG A 7 36.24 7.61 10.91
N ALA A 8 36.18 8.91 10.60
CA ALA A 8 36.19 9.97 11.59
C ALA A 8 34.98 9.85 12.54
N ALA A 9 35.24 10.00 13.84
CA ALA A 9 34.23 9.98 14.89
C ALA A 9 33.36 11.25 14.85
N ASP A 10 32.04 11.07 14.93
CA ASP A 10 31.07 12.16 14.95
C ASP A 10 31.23 13.04 16.19
N THR A 11 31.38 14.34 15.98
CA THR A 11 31.46 15.37 17.03
C THR A 11 30.16 15.42 17.85
N PRO A 12 30.23 15.50 19.20
CA PRO A 12 29.04 15.56 20.05
C PRO A 12 28.20 16.82 19.77
N ARG A 13 26.89 16.62 19.54
CA ARG A 13 25.91 17.69 19.32
C ARG A 13 25.70 18.48 20.61
N ARG A 14 25.78 19.82 20.52
CA ARG A 14 25.50 20.73 21.65
C ARG A 14 24.05 20.63 22.12
N PRO A 15 23.78 20.76 23.43
CA PRO A 15 22.43 20.88 23.97
C PRO A 15 21.72 22.12 23.42
N GLN A 16 20.45 21.96 23.08
CA GLN A 16 19.59 23.02 22.56
C GLN A 16 19.17 23.95 23.71
N GLU A 17 19.65 25.20 23.69
CA GLU A 17 19.24 26.24 24.65
C GLU A 17 17.75 26.56 24.47
N ARG A 18 16.99 26.51 25.58
CA ARG A 18 15.57 26.86 25.59
C ARG A 18 15.41 28.38 25.58
N PRO A 19 14.48 28.93 24.77
CA PRO A 19 14.13 30.35 24.83
C PRO A 19 13.58 30.69 26.22
N GLY A 20 14.20 31.66 26.89
CA GLY A 20 13.77 32.18 28.19
C GLY A 20 12.37 32.80 28.13
N SER A 21 11.71 32.82 29.29
CA SER A 21 10.38 33.43 29.48
C SER A 21 10.44 34.94 29.29
N GLY A 22 10.18 35.40 28.07
CA GLY A 22 10.10 36.82 27.73
C GLY A 22 8.96 37.54 28.44
N THR A 23 9.33 38.62 29.11
CA THR A 23 8.50 39.54 29.89
C THR A 23 7.46 40.24 28.99
N ARG A 24 6.23 40.37 29.48
CA ARG A 24 5.10 41.00 28.77
C ARG A 24 5.34 42.50 28.58
N HIS A 25 5.16 43.00 27.36
CA HIS A 25 5.21 44.42 27.02
C HIS A 25 4.06 45.22 27.67
N PRO A 26 4.29 46.47 28.11
CA PRO A 26 3.25 47.33 28.63
C PRO A 26 2.30 47.80 27.52
N ARG A 27 1.00 47.81 27.83
CA ARG A 27 -0.06 48.33 26.96
C ARG A 27 0.12 49.84 26.78
N LEU A 28 0.21 50.29 25.53
CA LEU A 28 0.07 51.70 25.18
C LEU A 28 -1.42 52.06 25.09
N ASP A 29 -1.77 53.17 25.71
CA ASP A 29 -3.11 53.71 25.82
C ASP A 29 -3.71 54.10 24.46
N GLN A 30 -4.97 53.71 24.27
CA GLN A 30 -5.85 54.21 23.22
C GLN A 30 -6.41 55.57 23.63
N THR A 31 -5.90 56.65 23.06
CA THR A 31 -6.70 57.87 22.92
C THR A 31 -6.18 58.69 21.75
N VAL A 32 -7.10 59.37 21.08
CA VAL A 32 -6.95 60.18 19.86
C VAL A 32 -7.10 59.40 18.56
N GLU A 33 -8.35 59.34 18.04
CA GLU A 33 -8.64 59.97 16.77
C GLU A 33 -10.14 60.28 16.59
N ARG A 34 -10.36 61.35 15.82
CA ARG A 34 -11.58 62.16 15.70
C ARG A 34 -12.75 61.41 15.04
N ARG A 35 -13.95 61.71 15.55
CA ARG A 35 -15.24 61.52 14.85
C ARG A 35 -15.18 62.10 13.44
N SER A 36 -15.51 61.28 12.44
CA SER A 36 -15.96 61.74 11.12
C SER A 36 -17.47 61.56 11.03
N ALA A 37 -18.15 62.61 10.55
CA ALA A 37 -19.59 62.73 10.45
C ALA A 37 -20.21 61.74 9.45
N ALA A 38 -21.47 61.38 9.69
CA ALA A 38 -22.24 60.41 8.93
C ALA A 38 -22.50 60.87 7.49
N VAL A 39 -22.14 60.02 6.52
CA VAL A 39 -22.67 60.08 5.14
C VAL A 39 -23.68 58.95 5.00
N ARG A 40 -24.97 59.31 4.89
CA ARG A 40 -26.04 58.38 4.52
C ARG A 40 -25.92 58.09 3.03
N LEU A 41 -25.44 56.91 2.67
CA LEU A 41 -25.60 56.37 1.32
C LEU A 41 -26.98 55.72 1.24
N GLY A 42 -27.73 56.16 0.22
CA GLY A 42 -29.11 55.76 -0.02
C GLY A 42 -29.30 54.26 -0.10
N GLU A 43 -30.49 53.87 0.32
CA GLU A 43 -31.08 52.55 0.17
C GLU A 43 -30.89 52.02 -1.26
N ASP A 44 -30.26 50.86 -1.38
CA ASP A 44 -30.46 50.00 -2.54
C ASP A 44 -31.05 48.67 -2.07
N ARG A 45 -32.05 48.22 -2.84
CA ARG A 45 -33.13 47.34 -2.40
C ARG A 45 -32.67 45.89 -2.23
N GLY A 46 -33.11 45.30 -1.12
CA GLY A 46 -33.14 43.89 -0.73
C GLY A 46 -32.54 42.84 -1.67
N ARG A 47 -31.47 42.19 -1.19
CA ARG A 47 -31.02 40.88 -1.68
C ARG A 47 -31.27 39.82 -0.61
N ASP A 48 -31.99 38.76 -0.98
CA ASP A 48 -32.42 37.68 -0.10
C ASP A 48 -31.24 36.91 0.54
N PRO A 49 -31.16 36.81 1.88
CA PRO A 49 -30.07 36.14 2.60
C PRO A 49 -30.18 34.60 2.70
N ARG A 50 -31.20 33.95 2.14
CA ARG A 50 -31.50 32.55 2.48
C ARG A 50 -30.87 31.46 1.61
N THR A 51 -29.97 31.79 0.67
CA THR A 51 -29.24 30.75 -0.09
C THR A 51 -27.74 30.80 0.22
N PRO A 52 -27.21 29.94 1.11
CA PRO A 52 -25.77 29.80 1.26
C PRO A 52 -25.20 29.15 0.00
N ARG A 53 -24.73 29.98 -0.94
CA ARG A 53 -23.90 29.49 -2.04
C ARG A 53 -22.52 29.17 -1.48
N ARG A 54 -22.09 27.93 -1.65
CA ARG A 54 -20.70 27.50 -1.45
C ARG A 54 -19.86 28.17 -2.53
N ILE A 55 -19.35 29.37 -2.25
CA ILE A 55 -18.49 30.12 -3.17
C ILE A 55 -17.18 29.35 -3.24
N SER A 56 -16.96 28.65 -4.35
CA SER A 56 -15.67 28.03 -4.62
C SER A 56 -14.59 29.12 -4.60
N SER A 57 -13.48 28.85 -3.92
CA SER A 57 -12.30 29.72 -3.95
C SER A 57 -11.91 29.95 -5.41
N ALA A 58 -11.85 31.21 -5.82
CA ALA A 58 -11.53 31.60 -7.18
C ALA A 58 -10.33 32.55 -7.15
N ASN A 59 -9.38 32.30 -8.03
CA ASN A 59 -8.17 33.10 -8.16
C ASN A 59 -8.48 34.29 -9.08
N GLN A 60 -8.10 35.50 -8.67
CA GLN A 60 -8.47 36.78 -9.26
C GLN A 60 -7.30 37.49 -9.90
N ARG A 61 -7.61 38.32 -10.91
CA ARG A 61 -6.65 39.25 -11.52
C ARG A 61 -7.20 40.66 -11.67
N LEU A 62 -6.40 41.65 -11.28
CA LEU A 62 -6.75 43.07 -11.35
C LEU A 62 -5.79 43.81 -12.25
N LYS A 63 -6.32 44.63 -13.15
CA LYS A 63 -5.59 45.46 -14.11
C LYS A 63 -5.66 46.92 -13.71
N THR A 64 -4.51 47.61 -13.69
CA THR A 64 -4.44 49.08 -13.65
C THR A 64 -4.48 49.64 -15.07
N LEU A 65 -5.08 50.83 -15.31
CA LEU A 65 -5.20 51.43 -16.66
C LEU A 65 -3.85 51.66 -17.40
N GLY A 66 -2.71 51.59 -16.70
CA GLY A 66 -1.43 51.28 -17.32
C GLY A 66 -1.44 49.84 -17.83
N ARG A 67 -1.73 49.67 -19.13
CA ARG A 67 -2.15 48.44 -19.87
C ARG A 67 -1.39 47.13 -19.59
N SER A 68 -0.27 47.18 -18.88
CA SER A 68 0.72 46.13 -18.72
C SER A 68 0.82 45.53 -17.31
N LYS A 69 0.28 46.19 -16.28
CA LYS A 69 0.43 45.74 -14.89
C LYS A 69 -0.81 44.98 -14.41
N CYS A 70 -0.62 43.75 -13.90
CA CYS A 70 -1.69 42.99 -13.28
C CYS A 70 -1.29 42.39 -11.93
N LYS A 71 -2.27 42.26 -11.04
CA LYS A 71 -2.15 41.51 -9.78
C LYS A 71 -2.67 40.09 -9.97
N ILE A 72 -2.03 39.10 -9.35
CA ILE A 72 -2.52 37.71 -9.27
C ILE A 72 -2.75 37.38 -7.81
N GLY A 73 -3.97 36.98 -7.43
CA GLY A 73 -4.28 36.62 -6.05
C GLY A 73 -5.38 35.57 -5.90
N THR A 74 -5.63 35.10 -4.68
CA THR A 74 -6.79 34.28 -4.31
C THR A 74 -7.81 35.05 -3.48
N THR A 75 -9.09 34.67 -3.59
CA THR A 75 -10.09 34.96 -2.55
C THR A 75 -11.32 34.06 -2.67
N SER A 76 -12.12 34.03 -1.60
CA SER A 76 -13.44 33.41 -1.57
C SER A 76 -14.58 34.41 -1.85
N ASP A 77 -14.33 35.72 -1.79
CA ASP A 77 -15.35 36.76 -1.97
C ASP A 77 -14.84 37.96 -2.79
N LEU A 78 -15.27 38.00 -4.06
CA LEU A 78 -15.01 39.11 -4.99
C LEU A 78 -15.54 40.46 -4.49
N GLY A 79 -16.75 40.47 -3.93
CA GLY A 79 -17.45 41.70 -3.56
C GLY A 79 -16.74 42.44 -2.43
N THR A 80 -16.18 41.70 -1.47
CA THR A 80 -15.41 42.30 -0.37
C THR A 80 -13.95 42.55 -0.74
N ARG A 81 -13.33 41.70 -1.56
CA ARG A 81 -11.89 41.80 -1.87
C ARG A 81 -11.58 42.95 -2.82
N LEU A 82 -12.39 43.15 -3.86
CA LEU A 82 -12.12 44.15 -4.89
C LEU A 82 -12.06 45.58 -4.32
N PRO A 83 -13.03 46.06 -3.51
CA PRO A 83 -12.95 47.40 -2.90
C PRO A 83 -11.75 47.56 -1.97
N LYS A 84 -11.35 46.51 -1.24
CA LYS A 84 -10.16 46.56 -0.37
C LYS A 84 -8.88 46.78 -1.15
N ILE A 85 -8.75 46.17 -2.33
CA ILE A 85 -7.58 46.36 -3.18
C ILE A 85 -7.65 47.75 -3.84
N TYR A 86 -8.85 48.20 -4.22
CA TYR A 86 -9.07 49.54 -4.76
C TYR A 86 -8.64 50.64 -3.79
N ASN A 87 -9.00 50.54 -2.50
CA ASN A 87 -8.63 51.52 -1.48
C ASN A 87 -7.11 51.68 -1.30
N GLY A 88 -6.31 50.70 -1.70
CA GLY A 88 -4.84 50.75 -1.62
C GLY A 88 -4.15 51.08 -2.96
N SER A 89 -4.90 51.36 -4.02
CA SER A 89 -4.38 51.60 -5.37
C SER A 89 -4.86 52.96 -5.88
N SER A 90 -3.94 53.82 -6.31
CA SER A 90 -4.28 55.07 -7.00
C SER A 90 -4.84 54.84 -8.41
N ASP A 91 -4.51 53.69 -8.99
CA ASP A 91 -4.89 53.33 -10.35
C ASP A 91 -6.24 52.58 -10.36
N PRO A 92 -7.15 52.87 -11.33
CA PRO A 92 -8.40 52.15 -11.48
C PRO A 92 -8.15 50.67 -11.75
N LEU A 93 -8.84 49.79 -11.00
CA LEU A 93 -8.69 48.35 -11.09
C LEU A 93 -9.86 47.69 -11.82
N GLU A 94 -9.55 46.90 -12.85
CA GLU A 94 -10.51 46.09 -13.60
C GLU A 94 -10.26 44.59 -13.35
N LEU A 95 -11.32 43.82 -13.06
CA LEU A 95 -11.24 42.36 -12.94
C LEU A 95 -11.12 41.74 -14.34
N MET A 96 -9.97 41.13 -14.65
CA MET A 96 -9.74 40.55 -15.98
C MET A 96 -10.31 39.14 -16.16
N ALA A 97 -10.17 38.30 -15.14
CA ALA A 97 -10.57 36.89 -15.18
C ALA A 97 -10.62 36.28 -13.79
N THR A 98 -11.39 35.19 -13.66
CA THR A 98 -11.42 34.33 -12.48
C THR A 98 -11.19 32.88 -12.88
N TYR A 99 -10.44 32.14 -12.06
CA TYR A 99 -10.17 30.73 -12.29
C TYR A 99 -10.54 29.93 -11.05
N PRO A 100 -11.31 28.83 -11.15
CA PRO A 100 -11.50 27.93 -10.02
C PRO A 100 -10.13 27.37 -9.62
N GLY A 101 -9.82 27.47 -8.33
CA GLY A 101 -8.50 27.16 -7.81
C GLY A 101 -8.37 27.52 -6.32
N GLY A 102 -7.14 27.62 -5.85
CA GLY A 102 -6.85 28.06 -4.49
C GLY A 102 -5.41 28.53 -4.41
N GLU A 103 -4.86 28.56 -3.20
CA GLU A 103 -3.48 28.98 -2.93
C GLU A 103 -2.46 28.22 -3.79
N ASP A 104 -2.66 26.92 -4.02
CA ASP A 104 -1.77 26.12 -4.88
C ASP A 104 -1.67 26.67 -6.31
N LEU A 105 -2.81 27.02 -6.92
CA LEU A 105 -2.84 27.57 -8.28
C LEU A 105 -2.27 28.98 -8.29
N GLU A 106 -2.53 29.78 -7.26
CA GLU A 106 -1.91 31.10 -7.11
C GLU A 106 -0.39 30.98 -7.03
N ARG A 107 0.12 30.13 -6.14
CA ARG A 107 1.56 29.89 -5.95
C ARG A 107 2.22 29.39 -7.23
N ALA A 108 1.57 28.49 -7.96
CA ALA A 108 2.06 28.00 -9.25
C ALA A 108 2.10 29.11 -10.32
N LEU A 109 1.06 29.95 -10.40
CA LEU A 109 1.06 31.10 -11.30
C LEU A 109 2.12 32.15 -10.91
N HIS A 110 2.30 32.36 -9.62
CA HIS A 110 3.34 33.23 -9.07
C HIS A 110 4.73 32.75 -9.45
N ALA A 111 5.00 31.44 -9.36
CA ALA A 111 6.25 30.84 -9.82
C ALA A 111 6.39 30.91 -11.35
N TRP A 112 5.31 30.66 -12.10
CA TRP A 112 5.31 30.70 -13.57
C TRP A 112 5.67 32.09 -14.10
N PHE A 113 5.14 33.14 -13.48
CA PHE A 113 5.38 34.53 -13.88
C PHE A 113 6.42 35.23 -13.00
N ASP A 114 7.30 34.49 -12.31
CA ASP A 114 8.27 35.07 -11.39
C ASP A 114 9.21 36.08 -12.06
N SER A 115 9.63 35.79 -13.31
CA SER A 115 10.45 36.70 -14.11
C SER A 115 9.75 38.01 -14.49
N LEU A 116 8.41 38.06 -14.46
CA LEU A 116 7.60 39.24 -14.71
C LEU A 116 7.19 39.97 -13.42
N ARG A 117 7.53 39.42 -12.26
CA ARG A 117 7.18 39.98 -10.95
C ARG A 117 7.97 41.25 -10.71
N LYS A 118 7.28 42.36 -10.41
CA LYS A 118 7.91 43.64 -10.05
C LYS A 118 7.94 43.87 -8.55
N HIS A 119 6.83 43.62 -7.87
CA HIS A 119 6.74 43.81 -6.43
C HIS A 119 5.64 42.94 -5.83
N LEU A 120 6.01 42.02 -4.94
CA LEU A 120 5.09 41.11 -4.26
C LEU A 120 4.14 40.41 -5.25
N GLU A 121 2.84 40.72 -5.19
CA GLU A 121 1.78 40.10 -6.00
C GLU A 121 1.54 40.81 -7.35
N TRP A 122 2.37 41.80 -7.72
CA TRP A 122 2.23 42.60 -8.93
C TRP A 122 3.22 42.18 -10.02
N PHE A 123 2.68 41.99 -11.22
CA PHE A 123 3.38 41.50 -12.41
C PHE A 123 3.26 42.50 -13.56
N TYR A 124 4.30 42.60 -14.39
CA TYR A 124 4.36 43.54 -15.51
C TYR A 124 4.56 42.79 -16.82
N PHE A 125 3.56 42.84 -17.70
CA PHE A 125 3.47 42.13 -18.97
C PHE A 125 3.89 42.98 -20.18
N PHE A 126 4.45 44.18 -19.93
CA PHE A 126 4.86 45.12 -20.99
C PHE A 126 3.71 45.35 -22.00
N ASP A 127 3.98 45.35 -23.30
CA ASP A 127 2.95 45.60 -24.32
C ASP A 127 2.07 44.38 -24.65
N VAL A 128 2.19 43.29 -23.89
CA VAL A 128 1.41 42.08 -24.09
C VAL A 128 0.19 42.07 -23.17
N GLU A 129 -0.98 41.76 -23.72
CA GLU A 129 -2.18 41.60 -22.92
C GLU A 129 -1.98 40.43 -21.92
N PRO A 130 -2.17 40.65 -20.59
CA PRO A 130 -1.92 39.61 -19.61
C PRO A 130 -2.84 38.38 -19.77
N LYS A 131 -4.11 38.58 -20.13
CA LYS A 131 -5.14 37.54 -20.04
C LYS A 131 -4.83 36.29 -20.90
N PRO A 132 -4.45 36.39 -22.18
CA PRO A 132 -4.12 35.20 -22.98
C PRO A 132 -2.94 34.38 -22.43
N LEU A 133 -1.88 35.03 -21.97
CA LEU A 133 -0.69 34.36 -21.39
C LEU A 133 -1.05 33.56 -20.14
N VAL A 134 -1.97 34.12 -19.39
CA VAL A 134 -2.47 33.61 -18.14
C VAL A 134 -3.40 32.43 -18.35
N ASP A 135 -4.33 32.55 -19.30
CA ASP A 135 -5.21 31.46 -19.70
C ASP A 135 -4.36 30.25 -20.07
N ARG A 136 -3.31 30.47 -20.87
CA ARG A 136 -2.36 29.42 -21.25
C ARG A 136 -1.64 28.81 -20.04
N ALA A 137 -1.13 29.63 -19.13
CA ALA A 137 -0.45 29.15 -17.93
C ALA A 137 -1.37 28.33 -17.01
N VAL A 138 -2.62 28.77 -16.84
CA VAL A 138 -3.62 28.05 -16.03
C VAL A 138 -3.88 26.66 -16.59
N GLU A 139 -4.05 26.53 -17.90
CA GLU A 139 -4.28 25.23 -18.55
C GLU A 139 -3.07 24.30 -18.38
N VAL A 140 -1.85 24.77 -18.62
CA VAL A 140 -0.64 23.95 -18.43
C VAL A 140 -0.47 23.52 -16.97
N ILE A 141 -0.70 24.42 -16.01
CA ILE A 141 -0.59 24.11 -14.58
C ILE A 141 -1.65 23.06 -14.19
N ARG A 142 -2.87 23.13 -14.74
CA ARG A 142 -3.92 22.15 -14.47
C ARG A 142 -3.56 20.77 -15.01
N GLU A 143 -3.06 20.69 -16.25
CA GLU A 143 -2.59 19.45 -16.86
C GLU A 143 -1.47 18.82 -16.02
N GLN A 144 -0.46 19.60 -15.65
CA GLN A 144 0.65 19.14 -14.79
C GLN A 144 0.15 18.66 -13.42
N ARG A 145 -0.83 19.35 -12.83
CA ARG A 145 -1.41 18.96 -11.54
C ARG A 145 -2.17 17.64 -11.63
N LEU A 146 -2.91 17.41 -12.71
CA LEU A 146 -3.60 16.15 -12.95
C LEU A 146 -2.60 15.00 -13.12
N GLU A 147 -1.53 15.23 -13.88
CA GLU A 147 -0.46 14.26 -14.06
C GLU A 147 0.24 13.93 -12.73
N TRP A 148 0.57 14.94 -11.93
CA TRP A 148 1.21 14.73 -10.62
C TRP A 148 0.31 13.96 -9.66
N LYS A 149 -0.99 14.30 -9.59
CA LYS A 149 -1.97 13.55 -8.79
C LYS A 149 -2.07 12.09 -9.25
N SER A 150 -2.04 11.84 -10.55
CA SER A 150 -2.03 10.49 -11.12
C SER A 150 -0.76 9.71 -10.72
N LYS A 151 0.42 10.32 -10.83
CA LYS A 151 1.69 9.72 -10.41
C LYS A 151 1.70 9.40 -8.91
N GLU A 152 1.23 10.32 -8.08
CA GLU A 152 1.16 10.13 -6.63
C GLU A 152 0.17 9.01 -6.26
N GLN A 153 -0.97 8.95 -6.94
CA GLN A 153 -1.93 7.85 -6.78
C GLN A 153 -1.32 6.51 -7.18
N ARG A 154 -0.65 6.44 -8.33
CA ARG A 154 0.04 5.23 -8.80
C ARG A 154 1.15 4.79 -7.84
N LYS A 155 1.87 5.73 -7.24
CA LYS A 155 2.88 5.44 -6.20
C LYS A 155 2.24 4.82 -4.96
N LYS A 156 1.09 5.34 -4.51
CA LYS A 156 0.34 4.75 -3.38
C LYS A 156 -0.13 3.33 -3.69
N GLU A 157 -0.62 3.10 -4.90
CA GLU A 157 -1.03 1.77 -5.36
C GLU A 157 0.13 0.79 -5.38
N ILE A 158 1.31 1.18 -5.88
CA ILE A 158 2.53 0.34 -5.87
C ILE A 158 2.95 0.00 -4.44
N VAL A 159 2.95 0.99 -3.52
CA VAL A 159 3.31 0.77 -2.12
C VAL A 159 2.31 -0.17 -1.43
N GLN A 160 1.02 -0.02 -1.74
CA GLN A 160 -0.02 -0.90 -1.20
C GLN A 160 0.12 -2.33 -1.74
N ALA A 161 0.37 -2.48 -3.05
CA ALA A 161 0.62 -3.78 -3.68
C ALA A 161 1.84 -4.47 -3.04
N ALA A 162 2.95 -3.75 -2.85
CA ALA A 162 4.15 -4.30 -2.21
C ALA A 162 3.89 -4.74 -0.76
N ARG A 163 3.07 -3.99 0.00
CA ARG A 163 2.65 -4.39 1.36
C ARG A 163 1.79 -5.65 1.34
N SER A 164 0.87 -5.78 0.39
CA SER A 164 0.07 -7.01 0.26
C SER A 164 0.92 -8.22 -0.11
N THR A 165 1.88 -8.07 -1.03
CA THR A 165 2.79 -9.16 -1.41
C THR A 165 3.63 -9.62 -0.21
N ARG A 166 4.21 -8.68 0.55
CA ARG A 166 4.99 -9.02 1.75
C ARG A 166 4.16 -9.76 2.81
N LYS A 167 2.89 -9.38 2.97
CA LYS A 167 1.97 -10.07 3.88
C LYS A 167 1.66 -11.49 3.39
N ALA A 168 1.45 -11.66 2.09
CA ALA A 168 1.24 -12.98 1.48
C ALA A 168 2.49 -13.88 1.64
N GLU A 169 3.68 -13.36 1.40
CA GLU A 169 4.94 -14.08 1.64
C GLU A 169 5.09 -14.51 3.12
N GLN A 170 4.75 -13.62 4.06
CA GLN A 170 4.79 -13.96 5.48
C GLN A 170 3.81 -15.09 5.82
N HIS A 171 2.60 -15.05 5.27
CA HIS A 171 1.62 -16.14 5.44
C HIS A 171 2.13 -17.46 4.86
N LEU A 172 2.73 -17.43 3.66
CA LEU A 172 3.30 -18.63 3.04
C LEU A 172 4.47 -19.22 3.87
N ARG A 173 5.33 -18.37 4.44
CA ARG A 173 6.40 -18.83 5.34
C ARG A 173 5.86 -19.49 6.61
N LEU A 174 4.80 -18.94 7.20
CA LEU A 174 4.16 -19.53 8.37
C LEU A 174 3.53 -20.89 8.02
N LEU A 175 2.85 -20.98 6.88
CA LEU A 175 2.29 -22.24 6.38
C LEU A 175 3.38 -23.28 6.12
N GLY A 176 4.47 -22.90 5.45
CA GLY A 176 5.61 -23.79 5.22
C GLY A 176 6.23 -24.30 6.52
N SER A 177 6.36 -23.44 7.53
CA SER A 177 6.85 -23.84 8.87
C SER A 177 5.91 -24.83 9.56
N GLU A 178 4.60 -24.66 9.42
CA GLU A 178 3.62 -25.55 10.02
C GLU A 178 3.58 -26.91 9.30
N ILE A 179 3.72 -26.94 7.98
CA ILE A 179 3.84 -28.20 7.22
C ILE A 179 5.05 -29.00 7.69
N LEU A 180 6.21 -28.37 7.88
CA LEU A 180 7.41 -29.03 8.40
C LEU A 180 7.20 -29.59 9.81
N ARG A 181 6.47 -28.89 10.69
CA ARG A 181 6.12 -29.39 12.03
C ARG A 181 5.21 -30.62 11.96
N ILE A 182 4.21 -30.61 11.08
CA ILE A 182 3.32 -31.76 10.87
C ILE A 182 4.11 -32.97 10.36
N GLN A 183 5.07 -32.75 9.46
CA GLN A 183 5.96 -33.82 8.96
C GLN A 183 6.85 -34.41 10.06
N ASP A 184 7.51 -33.56 10.87
CA ASP A 184 8.32 -34.00 12.01
C ASP A 184 7.48 -34.79 13.02
N LEU A 185 6.27 -34.32 13.34
CA LEU A 185 5.34 -35.05 14.21
C LEU A 185 4.97 -36.41 13.62
N GLY A 186 4.67 -36.47 12.32
CA GLY A 186 4.38 -37.72 11.62
C GLY A 186 5.55 -38.70 11.68
N GLN A 187 6.78 -38.23 11.49
CA GLN A 187 7.99 -39.07 11.61
C GLN A 187 8.20 -39.59 13.03
N ARG A 188 7.96 -38.76 14.06
CA ARG A 188 8.07 -39.18 15.47
C ARG A 188 7.01 -40.22 15.83
N VAL A 189 5.76 -40.02 15.40
CA VAL A 189 4.67 -40.98 15.61
C VAL A 189 5.00 -42.29 14.91
N HIS A 190 5.49 -42.25 13.67
CA HIS A 190 5.92 -43.45 12.96
C HIS A 190 7.08 -44.17 13.68
N ALA A 191 8.10 -43.44 14.13
CA ALA A 191 9.23 -44.02 14.85
C ALA A 191 8.80 -44.67 16.18
N GLU A 192 7.92 -44.04 16.95
CA GLU A 192 7.41 -44.63 18.19
C GLU A 192 6.52 -45.84 17.90
N ALA A 193 5.69 -45.81 16.86
CA ALA A 193 4.90 -46.96 16.45
C ALA A 193 5.79 -48.15 16.07
N VAL A 194 6.86 -47.93 15.29
CA VAL A 194 7.87 -48.94 14.99
C VAL A 194 8.54 -49.45 16.26
N ARG A 195 8.85 -48.57 17.22
CA ARG A 195 9.46 -48.96 18.51
C ARG A 195 8.53 -49.83 19.34
N VAL A 196 7.24 -49.49 19.41
CA VAL A 196 6.21 -50.26 20.12
C VAL A 196 6.02 -51.62 19.47
N LEU A 197 6.02 -51.69 18.14
CA LEU A 197 5.90 -52.96 17.40
C LEU A 197 7.18 -53.82 17.47
N ALA A 198 8.35 -53.20 17.57
CA ALA A 198 9.64 -53.88 17.71
C ALA A 198 9.97 -54.27 19.16
N TRP A 199 9.22 -53.75 20.13
CA TRP A 199 9.31 -54.24 21.50
C TRP A 199 8.87 -55.70 21.46
N ASP A 200 9.79 -56.63 21.73
CA ASP A 200 9.54 -58.06 21.76
C ASP A 200 8.40 -58.35 22.75
N PHE A 201 7.18 -58.33 22.22
CA PHE A 201 6.06 -58.99 22.83
C PHE A 201 6.29 -60.47 22.51
N THR A 202 7.18 -61.11 23.26
CA THR A 202 7.14 -62.57 23.37
C THR A 202 5.86 -62.87 24.14
N PRO A 203 4.78 -63.33 23.49
CA PRO A 203 3.56 -63.64 24.20
C PRO A 203 3.90 -64.73 25.22
N ARG A 204 3.70 -64.43 26.51
CA ARG A 204 3.94 -65.42 27.57
C ARG A 204 2.72 -66.32 27.76
N THR A 205 1.56 -65.88 27.26
CA THR A 205 0.27 -66.55 27.33
C THR A 205 -0.52 -66.40 26.03
N GLU A 206 -1.52 -67.25 25.78
CA GLU A 206 -2.43 -67.11 24.63
C GLU A 206 -3.21 -65.78 24.64
N GLU A 207 -3.52 -65.25 25.83
CA GLU A 207 -4.20 -63.95 25.97
C GLU A 207 -3.30 -62.79 25.50
N ASP A 208 -1.98 -62.89 25.68
CA ASP A 208 -1.00 -61.91 25.19
C ASP A 208 -0.96 -61.86 23.65
N GLY A 209 -1.16 -63.00 22.98
CA GLY A 209 -1.22 -63.08 21.51
C GLY A 209 -2.46 -62.38 20.94
N ALA A 210 -3.63 -62.58 21.57
CA ALA A 210 -4.88 -61.94 21.13
C ALA A 210 -4.88 -60.41 21.36
N LEU A 211 -4.15 -59.94 22.36
CA LEU A 211 -3.95 -58.50 22.61
C LEU A 211 -3.00 -57.88 21.58
N ALA A 212 -1.90 -58.56 21.24
CA ALA A 212 -0.96 -58.11 20.22
C ALA A 212 -1.63 -57.97 18.84
N ASP A 213 -2.47 -58.94 18.45
CA ASP A 213 -3.24 -58.87 17.19
C ASP A 213 -4.23 -57.70 17.17
N ARG A 214 -4.90 -57.41 18.30
CA ARG A 214 -5.83 -56.28 18.41
C ARG A 214 -5.12 -54.93 18.31
N VAL A 215 -3.99 -54.78 18.99
CA VAL A 215 -3.15 -53.56 18.92
C VAL A 215 -2.58 -53.38 17.52
N SER A 216 -2.19 -54.47 16.84
CA SER A 216 -1.74 -54.40 15.45
C SER A 216 -2.86 -54.00 14.49
N GLN A 217 -4.10 -54.46 14.71
CA GLN A 217 -5.25 -54.06 13.88
C GLN A 217 -5.70 -52.60 14.13
N GLU A 218 -5.72 -52.13 15.37
CA GLU A 218 -6.08 -50.74 15.69
C GLU A 218 -5.03 -49.74 15.21
N ASN A 219 -3.72 -50.08 15.27
CA ASN A 219 -2.66 -49.22 14.75
C ASN A 219 -2.66 -49.09 13.22
N VAL A 220 -3.10 -50.12 12.49
CA VAL A 220 -3.26 -50.04 11.02
C VAL A 220 -4.36 -49.03 10.64
N TYR A 221 -5.46 -48.98 11.41
CA TYR A 221 -6.56 -48.05 11.17
C TYR A 221 -6.17 -46.57 11.34
N LEU A 222 -5.27 -46.26 12.28
CA LEU A 222 -4.77 -44.89 12.47
C LEU A 222 -3.83 -44.43 11.35
N LEU A 223 -3.07 -45.35 10.76
CA LEU A 223 -2.23 -45.08 9.60
C LEU A 223 -3.06 -44.88 8.31
N ASP A 224 -4.23 -45.51 8.20
CA ASP A 224 -5.13 -45.36 7.05
C ASP A 224 -5.93 -44.05 7.05
N LEU A 225 -6.14 -43.42 8.22
CA LEU A 225 -6.88 -42.15 8.34
C LEU A 225 -5.99 -40.90 8.14
N LEU A 226 -4.67 -41.05 8.31
CA LEU A 226 -3.70 -39.96 8.17
C LEU A 226 -3.67 -39.34 6.75
N PRO A 227 -3.70 -40.13 5.66
CA PRO A 227 -3.67 -39.62 4.29
C PRO A 227 -4.86 -38.72 3.95
N ASP A 228 -6.06 -39.03 4.43
CA ASP A 228 -7.27 -38.26 4.13
C ASP A 228 -7.28 -36.88 4.78
N HIS A 229 -6.79 -36.77 6.02
CA HIS A 229 -6.65 -35.47 6.69
C HIS A 229 -5.55 -34.61 6.04
N LEU A 230 -4.42 -35.23 5.67
CA LEU A 230 -3.37 -34.57 4.90
C LEU A 230 -3.86 -34.12 3.53
N GLY A 231 -4.67 -34.93 2.86
CA GLY A 231 -5.27 -34.62 1.56
C GLY A 231 -6.15 -33.37 1.60
N ARG A 232 -7.03 -33.24 2.61
CA ARG A 232 -7.88 -32.05 2.77
C ARG A 232 -7.07 -30.78 3.02
N LEU A 233 -6.03 -30.85 3.87
CA LEU A 233 -5.13 -29.72 4.11
C LEU A 233 -4.37 -29.30 2.85
N LEU A 234 -3.91 -30.25 2.05
CA LEU A 234 -3.27 -30.00 0.75
C LEU A 234 -4.22 -29.34 -0.26
N ASP A 235 -5.49 -29.76 -0.30
CA ASP A 235 -6.48 -29.16 -1.19
C ASP A 235 -6.86 -27.74 -0.79
N ASP A 236 -6.97 -27.45 0.51
CA ASP A 236 -7.18 -26.09 1.01
C ASP A 236 -5.99 -25.18 0.71
N LEU A 237 -4.76 -25.70 0.84
CA LEU A 237 -3.54 -24.99 0.45
C LEU A 237 -3.53 -24.67 -1.05
N LYS A 238 -3.84 -25.66 -1.91
CA LYS A 238 -3.93 -25.47 -3.37
C LYS A 238 -4.97 -24.43 -3.76
N ARG A 239 -6.15 -24.45 -3.12
CA ARG A 239 -7.20 -23.44 -3.33
C ARG A 239 -6.73 -22.04 -2.97
N SER A 240 -6.03 -21.90 -1.83
CA SER A 240 -5.49 -20.63 -1.36
C SER A 240 -4.43 -20.07 -2.31
N ILE A 241 -3.47 -20.90 -2.75
CA ILE A 241 -2.43 -20.51 -3.72
C ILE A 241 -3.05 -20.11 -5.06
N THR A 242 -4.02 -20.88 -5.57
CA THR A 242 -4.70 -20.59 -6.84
C THR A 242 -5.45 -19.26 -6.79
N SER A 243 -6.10 -18.95 -5.65
CA SER A 243 -6.76 -17.67 -5.43
C SER A 243 -5.76 -16.50 -5.43
N ALA A 244 -4.61 -16.67 -4.77
CA ALA A 244 -3.55 -15.67 -4.73
C ALA A 244 -2.93 -15.40 -6.11
N VAL A 245 -2.75 -16.44 -6.94
CA VAL A 245 -2.29 -16.28 -8.34
C VAL A 245 -3.34 -15.55 -9.19
N ARG A 246 -4.62 -15.91 -9.09
CA ARG A 246 -5.70 -15.20 -9.82
C ARG A 246 -5.84 -13.73 -9.43
N ALA A 247 -5.59 -13.41 -8.16
CA ALA A 247 -5.59 -12.03 -7.67
C ALA A 247 -4.36 -11.23 -8.11
N GLY A 248 -3.41 -11.84 -8.84
CA GLY A 248 -2.15 -11.21 -9.24
C GLY A 248 -1.20 -10.96 -8.07
N VAL A 249 -1.43 -11.61 -6.92
CA VAL A 249 -0.65 -11.43 -5.69
C VAL A 249 0.64 -12.26 -5.73
N LEU A 250 0.60 -13.41 -6.40
CA LEU A 250 1.76 -14.25 -6.71
C LEU A 250 1.99 -14.27 -8.22
N SER A 251 3.23 -14.02 -8.65
CA SER A 251 3.64 -14.33 -10.01
C SER A 251 3.51 -15.83 -10.25
N THR A 252 3.17 -16.23 -11.48
CA THR A 252 3.18 -17.65 -11.89
C THR A 252 4.55 -18.31 -11.71
N THR A 253 5.64 -17.53 -11.81
CA THR A 253 7.00 -18.00 -11.49
C THR A 253 7.24 -18.20 -9.99
N ASP A 254 6.68 -17.35 -9.12
CA ASP A 254 6.84 -17.48 -7.67
C ASP A 254 5.99 -18.64 -7.12
N ALA A 255 4.82 -18.86 -7.69
CA ALA A 255 3.99 -20.04 -7.41
C ALA A 255 4.67 -21.35 -7.84
N ARG A 256 5.47 -21.32 -8.93
CA ARG A 256 6.28 -22.46 -9.41
C ARG A 256 7.45 -22.80 -8.47
N ALA A 257 8.16 -21.79 -7.95
CA ALA A 257 9.29 -22.01 -7.04
C ALA A 257 8.83 -22.51 -5.65
N SER A 258 7.63 -22.12 -5.21
CA SER A 258 7.11 -22.42 -3.88
C SER A 258 6.51 -23.83 -3.74
N SER A 259 6.18 -24.51 -4.86
CA SER A 259 5.57 -25.85 -4.82
C SER A 259 6.59 -26.99 -4.80
N GLY A 260 7.84 -26.75 -5.23
CA GLY A 260 8.88 -27.79 -5.29
C GLY A 260 8.58 -28.95 -6.25
N LEU A 261 7.58 -28.80 -7.13
CA LEU A 261 7.15 -29.83 -8.09
C LEU A 261 7.81 -29.56 -9.44
N ASP A 262 8.39 -30.60 -10.07
CA ASP A 262 8.97 -30.46 -11.41
C ASP A 262 7.90 -30.21 -12.49
N GLU A 263 8.37 -29.80 -13.67
CA GLU A 263 7.57 -29.42 -14.83
C GLU A 263 6.58 -30.51 -15.28
N GLY A 264 6.97 -31.79 -15.17
CA GLY A 264 6.12 -32.93 -15.49
C GLY A 264 5.02 -33.15 -14.46
N THR A 265 5.29 -32.88 -13.18
CA THR A 265 4.36 -33.13 -12.09
C THR A 265 3.18 -32.13 -12.08
N VAL A 266 3.43 -30.86 -12.43
CA VAL A 266 2.37 -29.84 -12.51
C VAL A 266 1.46 -30.07 -13.73
N GLU A 267 2.02 -30.46 -14.89
CA GLU A 267 1.21 -30.85 -16.06
C GLU A 267 0.41 -32.14 -15.83
N GLN A 268 0.96 -33.09 -15.08
CA GLN A 268 0.31 -34.36 -14.75
C GLN A 268 -0.84 -34.20 -13.74
N ILE A 269 -0.77 -33.20 -12.83
CA ILE A 269 -1.87 -32.84 -11.92
C ILE A 269 -3.00 -32.09 -12.65
N MET A 270 -2.67 -31.32 -13.69
CA MET A 270 -3.65 -30.59 -14.51
C MET A 270 -4.35 -31.48 -15.55
N ARG A 271 -3.75 -32.62 -15.95
CA ARG A 271 -4.42 -33.66 -16.74
C ARG A 271 -5.20 -34.60 -15.82
N LYS A 272 -6.53 -34.64 -15.97
CA LYS A 272 -7.40 -35.65 -15.33
C LYS A 272 -6.82 -37.07 -15.55
N PRO A 273 -6.48 -37.84 -14.50
CA PRO A 273 -6.13 -39.24 -14.69
C PRO A 273 -7.40 -40.08 -14.92
N GLN A 274 -7.46 -40.81 -16.02
CA GLN A 274 -8.24 -42.05 -16.09
C GLN A 274 -7.44 -43.11 -15.31
N ALA A 275 -8.00 -43.63 -14.21
CA ALA A 275 -7.35 -44.62 -13.37
C ALA A 275 -7.30 -46.00 -14.07
N PRO A 276 -6.16 -46.72 -14.06
CA PRO A 276 -6.18 -48.16 -14.24
C PRO A 276 -6.67 -48.84 -12.95
N ASN A 277 -7.46 -49.88 -13.15
CA ASN A 277 -8.33 -50.54 -12.19
C ASN A 277 -7.59 -51.58 -11.33
N THR A 278 -6.47 -51.22 -10.72
CA THR A 278 -5.69 -52.12 -9.85
C THR A 278 -5.72 -51.62 -8.41
N GLY A 279 -6.45 -52.35 -7.58
CA GLY A 279 -6.65 -52.03 -6.17
C GLY A 279 -5.41 -52.27 -5.29
N PRO A 280 -5.39 -51.70 -4.08
CA PRO A 280 -4.24 -51.66 -3.18
C PRO A 280 -3.70 -53.02 -2.69
N TRP A 281 -4.39 -54.12 -2.96
CA TRP A 281 -4.03 -55.46 -2.48
C TRP A 281 -2.84 -56.11 -3.22
N GLU A 282 -2.52 -55.70 -4.46
CA GLU A 282 -1.38 -56.28 -5.22
C GLU A 282 -0.02 -55.85 -4.68
N LEU A 283 0.09 -54.65 -4.08
CA LEU A 283 1.32 -54.17 -3.45
C LEU A 283 1.65 -54.92 -2.14
N ILE A 284 0.61 -55.36 -1.42
CA ILE A 284 0.74 -56.11 -0.17
C ILE A 284 1.09 -57.58 -0.45
N ALA A 285 0.54 -58.17 -1.52
CA ALA A 285 0.88 -59.54 -1.94
C ALA A 285 2.36 -59.68 -2.33
N ARG A 286 2.96 -58.62 -2.89
CA ARG A 286 4.38 -58.61 -3.31
C ARG A 286 5.37 -58.58 -2.15
N TRP A 287 4.92 -58.20 -0.95
CA TRP A 287 5.74 -58.15 0.28
C TRP A 287 5.64 -59.41 1.16
N ARG A 288 4.68 -60.30 0.89
CA ARG A 288 4.46 -61.54 1.68
C ARG A 288 5.07 -62.82 1.06
N ALA A 289 5.80 -62.71 -0.05
CA ALA A 289 6.48 -63.88 -0.62
C ALA A 289 7.71 -64.26 0.24
N PRO A 290 7.80 -65.50 0.77
CA PRO A 290 8.96 -65.92 1.54
C PRO A 290 10.18 -66.08 0.62
N LEU A 291 11.32 -65.50 1.03
CA LEU A 291 12.65 -65.81 0.49
C LEU A 291 13.08 -67.21 0.95
N ASN A 292 12.46 -68.26 0.39
CA ASN A 292 12.95 -69.63 0.50
C ASN A 292 13.27 -70.14 -0.91
N SER A 293 14.47 -69.82 -1.38
CA SER A 293 15.16 -70.54 -2.45
C SER A 293 16.58 -70.78 -1.96
N THR A 294 16.72 -71.84 -1.17
CA THR A 294 17.96 -72.59 -1.08
C THR A 294 17.88 -73.68 -2.14
N ASP A 295 18.53 -73.48 -3.28
CA ASP A 295 18.83 -74.58 -4.20
C ASP A 295 20.13 -75.27 -3.75
N PRO A 296 20.12 -76.59 -3.50
CA PRO A 296 21.33 -77.40 -3.49
C PRO A 296 21.56 -78.04 -4.87
N LEU A 297 22.80 -77.88 -5.36
CA LEU A 297 23.58 -78.77 -6.25
C LEU A 297 22.88 -79.62 -7.36
N GLY A 298 23.36 -79.44 -8.60
CA GLY A 298 23.90 -80.57 -9.39
C GLY A 298 23.48 -80.69 -10.86
N ALA A 299 24.38 -80.28 -11.77
CA ALA A 299 24.93 -81.04 -12.91
C ALA A 299 25.94 -80.19 -13.68
#